data_AF-E4XVH8-F1
#
_entry.id   AF-E4XVH8-F1
#
_cell.length_a   1.000
_cell.length_b   1.000
_cell.length_c   1.000
_cell.angle_alpha   90.00
_cell.angle_beta   90.00
_cell.angle_gamma   90.00
#
_symmetry.space_group_name_H-M   'P 1'
#
loop_
_entity.id
_entity.type
_entity.pdbx_description
1 polymer ?
#
loop_
_entity_poly.entity_id
_entity_poly.type
_entity_poly.pdbx_seq_one_letter_code
_entity_poly.pdbx_strand_id
1 'polypeptide(L)'
;MQLYSHLLLLFSFASAFGETEKKLEETTVSCGNWIHHIFRCRLHDQKASRKTDKYTFRFAKTLKDAFWHLIGTNKCDKRTRRATYLAENIQSALFGQELSRKAFEKIFDENIRVILKNSRAAKEKERYSGKLSIENLEKICSGKLDNFLSSQVFENCSKLSSWKKRKTGLMKTMRKVKVKRTSITNKMDQSFNPKKSKKAVHRINHHEGML
;
A
#
# COMPACT_ATOMS: atom_id res chain seq x y z
N MET A 1 3.10 -42.72 16.19
CA MET A 1 2.69 -42.12 14.90
C MET A 1 1.92 -40.79 15.02
N GLN A 2 1.01 -40.59 16.00
CA GLN A 2 0.21 -39.36 16.08
C GLN A 2 1.02 -38.05 16.30
N LEU A 3 2.10 -38.08 17.08
CA LEU A 3 2.97 -36.90 17.32
C LEU A 3 3.65 -36.38 16.04
N TYR A 4 4.06 -37.29 15.14
CA TYR A 4 4.77 -36.93 13.90
C TYR A 4 3.84 -36.21 12.92
N SER A 5 2.58 -36.66 12.82
CA SER A 5 1.54 -36.00 12.02
C SER A 5 1.22 -34.59 12.54
N HIS A 6 1.23 -34.39 13.86
CA HIS A 6 1.01 -33.07 14.45
C HIS A 6 2.16 -32.10 14.16
N LEU A 7 3.41 -32.54 14.29
CA LEU A 7 4.58 -31.71 13.98
C LEU A 7 4.62 -31.31 12.49
N LEU A 8 4.27 -32.22 11.58
CA LEU A 8 4.21 -31.92 10.14
C LEU A 8 3.13 -30.87 9.79
N LEU A 9 1.96 -30.93 10.44
CA LEU A 9 0.90 -29.95 10.23
C LEU A 9 1.28 -28.57 10.79
N LEU A 10 1.93 -28.53 11.96
CA LEU A 10 2.44 -27.29 12.55
C LEU A 10 3.50 -26.64 11.65
N PHE A 11 4.44 -27.42 11.13
CA PHE A 11 5.48 -26.92 10.23
C PHE A 11 4.90 -26.40 8.91
N SER A 12 3.96 -27.14 8.31
CA SER A 12 3.27 -26.71 7.08
C SER A 12 2.49 -25.42 7.28
N PHE A 13 1.81 -25.28 8.42
CA PHE A 13 1.09 -24.06 8.76
C PHE A 13 2.04 -22.88 9.00
N ALA A 14 3.12 -23.07 9.76
CA ALA A 14 4.10 -22.02 10.04
C ALA A 14 4.80 -21.53 8.75
N SER A 15 5.12 -22.44 7.83
CA SER A 15 5.71 -22.09 6.53
C SER A 15 4.74 -21.31 5.65
N ALA A 16 3.50 -21.77 5.50
CA ALA A 16 2.46 -21.07 4.74
C ALA A 16 2.11 -19.70 5.36
N PHE A 17 2.17 -19.61 6.68
CA PHE A 17 1.98 -18.37 7.42
C PHE A 17 3.10 -17.36 7.10
N GLY A 18 4.37 -17.77 7.24
CA GLY A 18 5.51 -16.90 6.93
C GLY A 18 5.53 -16.44 5.46
N GLU A 19 5.16 -17.30 4.52
CA GLU A 19 5.02 -16.90 3.11
C GLU A 19 3.91 -15.86 2.92
N THR A 20 2.77 -16.04 3.59
CA THR A 20 1.63 -15.11 3.48
C THR A 20 1.95 -13.76 4.13
N GLU A 21 2.65 -13.75 5.26
CA GLU A 21 3.16 -12.55 5.92
C GLU A 21 4.11 -11.79 5.00
N LYS A 22 5.09 -12.48 4.40
CA LYS A 22 5.99 -11.86 3.41
C LYS A 22 5.24 -11.26 2.22
N LYS A 23 4.26 -11.98 1.65
CA LYS A 23 3.42 -11.46 0.56
C LYS A 23 2.63 -10.22 0.98
N LEU A 24 2.12 -10.21 2.21
CA LEU A 24 1.42 -9.07 2.79
C LEU A 24 2.34 -7.84 2.88
N GLU A 25 3.56 -7.99 3.40
CA GLU A 25 4.53 -6.90 3.52
C GLU A 25 4.90 -6.34 2.15
N GLU A 26 5.28 -7.21 1.21
CA GLU A 26 5.63 -6.81 -0.16
C GLU A 26 4.50 -6.07 -0.86
N THR A 27 3.26 -6.54 -0.66
CA THR A 27 2.06 -5.91 -1.23
C THR A 27 1.83 -4.54 -0.61
N THR A 28 1.95 -4.42 0.71
CA THR A 28 1.82 -3.16 1.44
C THR A 28 2.84 -2.14 0.95
N VAL A 29 4.11 -2.53 0.87
CA VAL A 29 5.20 -1.68 0.39
C VAL A 29 4.94 -1.21 -1.04
N SER A 30 4.63 -2.14 -1.94
CA SER A 30 4.40 -1.84 -3.36
C SER A 30 3.25 -0.84 -3.55
N CYS A 31 2.11 -1.10 -2.90
CA CYS A 31 0.94 -0.24 -3.03
C CYS A 31 1.10 1.09 -2.30
N GLY A 32 1.75 1.11 -1.13
CA GLY A 32 2.10 2.35 -0.43
C GLY A 32 2.98 3.26 -1.30
N ASN A 33 3.97 2.69 -1.99
CA ASN A 33 4.84 3.43 -2.91
C ASN A 33 4.08 4.00 -4.10
N TRP A 34 3.18 3.23 -4.70
CA TRP A 34 2.34 3.69 -5.79
C TRP A 34 1.42 4.85 -5.37
N ILE A 35 0.73 4.72 -4.22
CA ILE A 35 -0.16 5.76 -3.68
C ILE A 35 0.62 7.03 -3.39
N HIS A 36 1.77 6.91 -2.71
CA HIS A 36 2.62 8.05 -2.40
C HIS A 36 3.08 8.76 -3.67
N HIS A 37 3.34 8.02 -4.75
CA HIS A 37 3.76 8.62 -6.02
C HIS A 37 2.65 9.42 -6.71
N ILE A 38 1.40 8.95 -6.62
CA ILE A 38 0.23 9.67 -7.14
C ILE A 38 0.05 11.04 -6.46
N PHE A 39 0.40 11.16 -5.18
CA PHE A 39 0.21 12.39 -4.39
C PHE A 39 1.49 13.24 -4.18
N ARG A 40 2.66 12.80 -4.66
CA ARG A 40 3.98 13.43 -4.38
C ARG A 40 4.13 14.88 -4.83
N CYS A 41 3.54 15.31 -5.94
CA CYS A 41 3.67 16.70 -6.43
C CYS A 41 2.90 17.74 -5.61
N ARG A 42 2.47 17.36 -4.40
CA ARG A 42 1.75 18.19 -3.45
C ARG A 42 2.22 17.95 -2.02
N LEU A 43 3.47 17.52 -1.81
CA LEU A 43 3.98 17.24 -0.46
C LEU A 43 3.89 18.45 0.49
N HIS A 44 3.89 19.68 -0.05
CA HIS A 44 3.65 20.91 0.72
C HIS A 44 2.15 21.21 0.98
N ASP A 45 1.22 20.50 0.32
CA ASP A 45 -0.22 20.60 0.54
C ASP A 45 -0.64 19.53 1.55
N GLN A 46 -0.97 19.95 2.78
CA GLN A 46 -1.48 19.06 3.83
C GLN A 46 -2.64 18.16 3.34
N LYS A 47 -3.44 18.62 2.36
CA LYS A 47 -4.55 17.83 1.80
C LYS A 47 -4.04 16.61 1.02
N ALA A 48 -2.87 16.67 0.41
CA ALA A 48 -2.27 15.55 -0.31
C ALA A 48 -1.68 14.50 0.65
N SER A 49 -1.07 14.94 1.76
CA SER A 49 -0.64 14.05 2.84
C SER A 49 -1.83 13.27 3.41
N ARG A 50 -2.90 13.96 3.82
CA ARG A 50 -4.14 13.32 4.32
C ARG A 50 -4.76 12.34 3.33
N LYS A 51 -4.70 12.64 2.03
CA LYS A 51 -5.18 11.71 0.97
C LYS A 51 -4.29 10.48 0.86
N THR A 52 -2.97 10.65 0.89
CA THR A 52 -2.00 9.54 0.89
C THR A 52 -2.29 8.59 2.05
N ASP A 53 -2.46 9.12 3.26
CA ASP A 53 -2.75 8.32 4.44
C ASP A 53 -4.11 7.62 4.32
N LYS A 54 -5.15 8.33 3.89
CA LYS A 54 -6.48 7.76 3.68
C LYS A 54 -6.46 6.57 2.71
N TYR A 55 -5.79 6.70 1.57
CA TYR A 55 -5.75 5.62 0.58
C TYR A 55 -4.83 4.47 1.02
N THR A 56 -3.69 4.78 1.65
CA THR A 56 -2.80 3.78 2.24
C THR A 56 -3.54 2.96 3.29
N PHE A 57 -4.27 3.62 4.20
CA PHE A 57 -5.10 2.97 5.20
C PHE A 57 -6.19 2.09 4.58
N ARG A 58 -6.86 2.54 3.50
CA ARG A 58 -7.88 1.72 2.83
C ARG A 58 -7.31 0.45 2.20
N PHE A 59 -6.12 0.52 1.61
CA PHE A 59 -5.41 -0.66 1.11
C PHE A 59 -4.99 -1.58 2.26
N ALA A 60 -4.31 -1.03 3.27
CA ALA A 60 -3.88 -1.76 4.44
C ALA A 60 -5.06 -2.44 5.16
N LYS A 61 -6.21 -1.78 5.28
CA LYS A 61 -7.43 -2.37 5.86
C LYS A 61 -7.93 -3.59 5.11
N THR A 62 -7.82 -3.61 3.78
CA THR A 62 -8.24 -4.77 2.98
C THR A 62 -7.30 -5.95 3.21
N LEU A 63 -5.99 -5.68 3.23
CA LEU A 63 -4.97 -6.68 3.51
C LEU A 63 -5.05 -7.21 4.94
N LYS A 64 -5.24 -6.31 5.91
CA LYS A 64 -5.44 -6.60 7.34
C LYS A 64 -6.65 -7.50 7.57
N ASP A 65 -7.78 -7.18 6.92
CA ASP A 65 -9.01 -7.97 7.01
C ASP A 65 -8.82 -9.37 6.42
N ALA A 66 -8.11 -9.48 5.29
CA ALA A 66 -7.77 -10.77 4.70
C ALA A 66 -6.83 -11.60 5.60
N PHE A 67 -5.78 -10.98 6.14
CA PHE A 67 -4.83 -11.63 7.04
C PHE A 67 -5.47 -12.04 8.37
N TRP A 68 -6.33 -11.19 8.94
CA TRP A 68 -7.12 -11.53 10.14
C TRP A 68 -7.99 -12.77 9.91
N HIS A 69 -8.59 -12.89 8.73
CA HIS A 69 -9.41 -14.04 8.37
C HIS A 69 -8.60 -15.34 8.26
N LEU A 70 -7.31 -15.24 7.97
CA LEU A 70 -6.38 -16.37 7.97
C LEU A 70 -6.00 -16.78 9.41
N ILE A 71 -5.66 -15.82 10.27
CA ILE A 71 -5.09 -16.12 11.60
C ILE A 71 -6.14 -16.26 12.70
N GLY A 72 -7.21 -15.48 12.66
CA GLY A 72 -7.99 -15.17 13.86
C GLY A 72 -9.44 -15.63 13.83
N THR A 73 -9.91 -16.23 12.73
CA THR A 73 -11.33 -16.62 12.66
C THR A 73 -11.61 -17.96 11.98
N ASN A 74 -10.61 -18.70 11.47
CA ASN A 74 -10.82 -19.95 10.72
C ASN A 74 -11.90 -19.83 9.61
N LYS A 75 -12.16 -18.62 9.09
CA LYS A 75 -13.25 -18.35 8.14
C LYS A 75 -12.88 -18.63 6.68
N CYS A 76 -11.59 -18.80 6.40
CA CYS A 76 -11.09 -19.09 5.06
C CYS A 76 -10.89 -20.57 4.77
N ASP A 77 -11.00 -21.42 5.79
CA ASP A 77 -10.73 -22.85 5.67
C ASP A 77 -11.84 -23.59 6.42
N LYS A 78 -12.51 -24.55 5.77
CA LYS A 78 -13.45 -25.46 6.44
C LYS A 78 -12.64 -26.47 7.24
N ARG A 79 -11.88 -25.98 8.21
CA ARG A 79 -11.07 -26.82 9.09
C ARG A 79 -11.98 -27.74 9.87
N THR A 80 -11.56 -29.00 9.97
CA THR A 80 -12.11 -29.88 10.99
C THR A 80 -11.92 -29.22 12.36
N ARG A 81 -12.80 -29.49 13.31
CA ARG A 81 -12.75 -28.95 14.69
C ARG A 81 -11.35 -29.06 15.32
N ARG A 82 -10.60 -30.10 14.95
CA ARG A 82 -9.21 -30.36 15.36
C ARG A 82 -8.19 -29.37 14.78
N ALA A 83 -8.33 -28.98 13.51
CA ALA A 83 -7.46 -27.97 12.90
C ALA A 83 -7.78 -26.55 13.39
N THR A 84 -9.04 -26.27 13.75
CA THR A 84 -9.44 -25.05 14.46
C THR A 84 -8.74 -24.94 15.82
N TYR A 85 -8.82 -26.01 16.63
CA TYR A 85 -8.17 -26.08 17.94
C TYR A 85 -6.65 -25.94 17.85
N LEU A 86 -6.01 -26.58 16.86
CA LEU A 86 -4.57 -26.40 16.61
C LEU A 86 -4.24 -24.95 16.23
N ALA A 87 -5.05 -24.29 15.40
CA ALA A 87 -4.83 -22.89 15.04
C ALA A 87 -4.96 -21.94 16.24
N GLU A 88 -5.93 -22.17 17.13
CA GLU A 88 -6.12 -21.41 18.37
C GLU A 88 -4.95 -21.62 19.35
N ASN A 89 -4.44 -22.85 19.46
CA ASN A 89 -3.25 -23.15 20.24
C ASN A 89 -1.96 -22.56 19.64
N ILE A 90 -1.82 -22.55 18.31
CA ILE A 90 -0.69 -21.89 17.62
C ILE A 90 -0.77 -20.38 17.83
N GLN A 91 -1.96 -19.78 17.73
CA GLN A 91 -2.16 -18.36 18.01
C GLN A 91 -1.75 -18.03 19.45
N SER A 92 -2.15 -18.87 20.41
CA SER A 92 -1.74 -18.71 21.80
C SER A 92 -0.23 -18.91 21.99
N ALA A 93 0.38 -19.85 21.27
CA ALA A 93 1.83 -20.10 21.32
C ALA A 93 2.67 -18.99 20.66
N LEU A 94 2.21 -18.43 19.53
CA LEU A 94 2.90 -17.36 18.80
C LEU A 94 2.76 -16.01 19.48
N PHE A 95 1.62 -15.74 20.13
CA PHE A 95 1.32 -14.43 20.69
C PHE A 95 1.26 -14.41 22.23
N GLY A 96 1.45 -15.55 22.89
CA GLY A 96 1.41 -15.71 24.36
C GLY A 96 0.03 -15.55 24.99
N GLN A 97 -1.00 -15.21 24.21
CA GLN A 97 -2.38 -14.95 24.66
C GLN A 97 -3.37 -15.10 23.50
N GLU A 98 -4.66 -15.22 23.81
CA GLU A 98 -5.73 -15.15 22.82
C GLU A 98 -5.70 -13.76 22.15
N LEU A 99 -5.22 -13.70 20.91
CA LEU A 99 -5.03 -12.44 20.21
C LEU A 99 -6.40 -11.84 19.87
N SER A 100 -6.89 -10.91 20.68
CA SER A 100 -8.12 -10.18 20.36
C SER A 100 -7.96 -9.44 19.03
N ARG A 101 -9.07 -9.27 18.30
CA ARG A 101 -9.09 -8.50 17.04
C ARG A 101 -8.47 -7.11 17.22
N LYS A 102 -8.74 -6.44 18.34
CA LYS A 102 -8.18 -5.11 18.64
C LYS A 102 -6.67 -5.15 18.83
N ALA A 103 -6.15 -6.15 19.55
CA ALA A 103 -4.71 -6.32 19.75
C ALA A 103 -3.99 -6.60 18.42
N PHE A 104 -4.55 -7.50 17.60
CA PHE A 104 -4.06 -7.75 16.25
C PHE A 104 -4.04 -6.48 15.41
N GLU A 105 -5.15 -5.74 15.38
CA GLU A 105 -5.26 -4.53 14.57
C GLU A 105 -4.21 -3.48 14.98
N LYS A 106 -3.92 -3.35 16.28
CA LYS A 106 -2.89 -2.45 16.80
C LYS A 106 -1.49 -2.86 16.35
N ILE A 107 -1.13 -4.14 16.52
CA ILE A 107 0.20 -4.65 16.13
C ILE A 107 0.40 -4.52 14.62
N PHE A 108 -0.61 -4.90 13.84
CA PHE A 108 -0.57 -4.81 12.39
C PHE A 108 -0.41 -3.36 11.92
N ASP A 109 -1.20 -2.43 12.46
CA ASP A 109 -1.13 -1.03 12.04
C ASP A 109 0.24 -0.40 12.36
N GLU A 110 0.88 -0.79 13.47
CA GLU A 110 2.22 -0.33 13.83
C GLU A 110 3.30 -0.90 12.90
N ASN A 111 3.27 -2.22 12.65
CA ASN A 111 4.21 -2.87 11.73
C ASN A 111 4.12 -2.28 10.32
N ILE A 112 2.90 -2.07 9.81
CA ILE A 112 2.67 -1.47 8.49
C ILE A 112 3.25 -0.05 8.41
N ARG A 113 3.11 0.76 9.47
CA ARG A 113 3.72 2.10 9.51
C ARG A 113 5.23 2.04 9.41
N VAL A 114 5.87 1.15 10.18
CA VAL A 114 7.33 0.96 10.17
C VAL A 114 7.80 0.49 8.78
N ILE A 115 7.16 -0.54 8.23
CA ILE A 115 7.47 -1.08 6.89
C ILE A 115 7.36 0.00 5.80
N LEU A 116 6.29 0.80 5.85
CA LEU A 116 6.09 1.90 4.90
C LEU A 116 7.13 3.01 5.08
N LYS A 117 7.51 3.35 6.32
CA LYS A 117 8.54 4.35 6.59
C LYS A 117 9.90 3.91 6.03
N ASN A 118 10.28 2.66 6.28
CA ASN A 118 11.57 2.10 5.84
C ASN A 118 11.64 1.95 4.32
N SER A 119 10.56 1.44 3.70
CA SER A 119 10.52 1.25 2.24
C SER A 119 10.54 2.56 1.46
N ARG A 120 9.93 3.63 1.99
CA ARG A 120 10.01 4.98 1.39
C ARG A 120 11.45 5.46 1.30
N ALA A 121 12.24 5.29 2.37
CA ALA A 121 13.63 5.72 2.42
C ALA A 121 14.49 4.97 1.37
N ALA A 122 14.26 3.68 1.20
CA ALA A 122 14.97 2.87 0.20
C ALA A 122 14.60 3.23 -1.25
N LYS A 123 13.31 3.45 -1.51
CA LYS A 123 12.77 3.72 -2.87
C LYS A 123 13.03 5.15 -3.36
N GLU A 124 13.32 6.08 -2.46
CA GLU A 124 13.71 7.45 -2.83
C GLU A 124 15.00 7.45 -3.66
N LYS A 125 15.95 6.58 -3.37
CA LYS A 125 17.20 6.42 -4.14
C LYS A 125 16.97 5.84 -5.54
N GLU A 126 16.18 4.77 -5.67
CA GLU A 126 15.81 4.20 -6.98
C GLU A 126 15.05 5.20 -7.85
N ARG A 127 14.29 6.11 -7.24
CA ARG A 127 13.47 7.11 -7.93
C ARG A 127 14.29 8.18 -8.65
N TYR A 128 15.45 8.62 -8.11
CA TYR A 128 16.33 9.58 -8.80
C TYR A 128 16.97 8.99 -10.07
N SER A 129 16.97 7.66 -10.21
CA SER A 129 17.49 7.00 -11.41
C SER A 129 16.52 6.96 -12.60
N GLY A 130 15.30 7.49 -12.47
CA GLY A 130 14.31 7.54 -13.56
C GLY A 130 13.67 6.19 -13.94
N LYS A 131 14.03 5.09 -13.26
CA LYS A 131 13.63 3.72 -13.63
C LYS A 131 12.16 3.34 -13.35
N LEU A 132 11.37 4.18 -12.66
CA LEU A 132 10.02 3.81 -12.20
C LEU A 132 8.94 4.80 -12.67
N SER A 133 8.17 4.41 -13.69
CA SER A 133 6.94 5.10 -14.09
C SER A 133 5.76 4.80 -13.17
N ILE A 134 4.73 5.66 -13.19
CA ILE A 134 3.51 5.48 -12.38
C ILE A 134 2.76 4.21 -12.79
N GLU A 135 2.74 3.93 -14.10
CA GLU A 135 2.13 2.76 -14.73
C GLU A 135 2.81 1.48 -14.25
N ASN A 136 4.13 1.48 -14.17
CA ASN A 136 4.89 0.35 -13.65
C ASN A 136 4.57 0.11 -12.17
N LEU A 137 4.55 1.16 -11.35
CA LEU A 137 4.20 1.05 -9.92
C LEU A 137 2.77 0.54 -9.71
N GLU A 138 1.82 0.96 -10.55
CA GLU A 138 0.46 0.46 -10.53
C GLU A 138 0.39 -1.04 -10.84
N LYS A 139 1.08 -1.46 -11.91
CA LYS A 139 1.11 -2.87 -12.34
C LYS A 139 1.72 -3.75 -11.25
N ILE A 140 2.81 -3.30 -10.62
CA ILE A 140 3.45 -4.03 -9.51
C ILE A 140 2.51 -4.12 -8.31
N CYS A 141 1.85 -3.03 -7.90
CA CYS A 141 0.88 -3.07 -6.80
C CYS A 141 -0.29 -4.00 -7.09
N SER A 142 -0.90 -3.90 -8.28
CA SER A 142 -2.01 -4.79 -8.66
C SER A 142 -1.57 -6.25 -8.67
N GLY A 143 -0.43 -6.56 -9.29
CA GLY A 143 0.10 -7.91 -9.39
C GLY A 143 0.41 -8.52 -8.01
N LYS A 144 0.96 -7.74 -7.09
CA LYS A 144 1.21 -8.18 -5.71
C LYS A 144 -0.09 -8.43 -4.94
N LEU A 145 -1.09 -7.56 -5.08
CA LEU A 145 -2.42 -7.78 -4.51
C LEU A 145 -3.11 -9.04 -5.08
N ASP A 146 -2.98 -9.26 -6.38
CA ASP A 146 -3.52 -10.46 -7.04
C ASP A 146 -2.83 -11.72 -6.56
N ASN A 147 -1.50 -11.70 -6.45
CA ASN A 147 -0.72 -12.82 -5.89
C ASN A 147 -1.14 -13.11 -4.44
N PHE A 148 -1.22 -12.07 -3.60
CA PHE A 148 -1.65 -12.22 -2.21
C PHE A 148 -3.04 -12.88 -2.11
N LEU A 149 -4.04 -12.33 -2.81
CA LEU A 149 -5.41 -12.84 -2.76
C LEU A 149 -5.62 -14.16 -3.50
N SER A 150 -4.68 -14.59 -4.35
CA SER A 150 -4.73 -15.88 -5.04
C SER A 150 -3.91 -16.97 -4.34
N SER A 151 -3.38 -16.67 -3.15
CA SER A 151 -2.73 -17.69 -2.32
C SER A 151 -3.73 -18.79 -1.97
N GLN A 152 -3.27 -20.05 -1.99
CA GLN A 152 -4.09 -21.24 -1.75
C GLN A 152 -4.88 -21.16 -0.42
N VAL A 153 -4.29 -20.52 0.59
CA VAL A 153 -4.93 -20.27 1.89
C VAL A 153 -6.23 -19.47 1.83
N PHE A 154 -6.51 -18.78 0.72
CA PHE A 154 -7.72 -18.00 0.50
C PHE A 154 -8.71 -18.65 -0.47
N GLU A 155 -8.35 -19.74 -1.15
CA GLU A 155 -9.13 -20.34 -2.23
C GLU A 155 -10.57 -20.64 -1.81
N ASN A 156 -10.73 -21.18 -0.60
CA ASN A 156 -12.03 -21.54 -0.02
C ASN A 156 -12.66 -20.43 0.83
N CYS A 157 -12.10 -19.22 0.82
CA CYS A 157 -12.56 -18.16 1.70
C CYS A 157 -13.82 -17.48 1.17
N SER A 158 -14.91 -17.54 1.95
CA SER A 158 -16.20 -16.89 1.65
C SER A 158 -16.09 -15.37 1.41
N LYS A 159 -15.06 -14.72 1.95
CA LYS A 159 -14.80 -13.29 1.78
C LYS A 159 -13.89 -12.93 0.60
N LEU A 160 -13.32 -13.91 -0.10
CA LEU A 160 -12.39 -13.67 -1.20
C LEU A 160 -12.98 -12.77 -2.29
N SER A 161 -14.21 -13.05 -2.72
CA SER A 161 -14.91 -12.24 -3.72
C SER A 161 -15.10 -10.78 -3.27
N SER A 162 -15.41 -10.57 -1.99
CA SER A 162 -15.53 -9.24 -1.37
C SER A 162 -14.20 -8.48 -1.38
N TRP A 163 -13.08 -9.16 -1.07
CA TRP A 163 -11.75 -8.55 -1.12
C TRP A 163 -11.34 -8.18 -2.55
N LYS A 164 -11.57 -9.07 -3.53
CA LYS A 164 -11.30 -8.77 -4.94
C LYS A 164 -12.12 -7.58 -5.45
N LYS A 165 -13.39 -7.46 -5.05
CA LYS A 165 -14.23 -6.28 -5.34
C LYS A 165 -13.68 -5.00 -4.70
N ARG A 166 -13.29 -5.04 -3.42
CA ARG A 166 -12.68 -3.90 -2.71
C ARG A 166 -11.37 -3.46 -3.38
N LYS A 167 -10.49 -4.41 -3.70
CA LYS A 167 -9.25 -4.18 -4.45
C LYS A 167 -9.55 -3.41 -5.73
N THR A 168 -10.45 -3.93 -6.56
CA THR A 168 -10.81 -3.34 -7.86
C THR A 168 -11.38 -1.93 -7.70
N GLY A 169 -12.25 -1.71 -6.72
CA GLY A 169 -12.81 -0.39 -6.42
C GLY A 169 -11.74 0.63 -5.99
N LEU A 170 -10.77 0.21 -5.18
CA LEU A 170 -9.65 1.05 -4.76
C LEU A 170 -8.74 1.40 -5.96
N MET A 171 -8.37 0.42 -6.78
CA MET A 171 -7.56 0.64 -7.98
C MET A 171 -8.25 1.63 -8.94
N LYS A 172 -9.55 1.45 -9.20
CA LYS A 172 -10.34 2.36 -10.05
C LYS A 172 -10.38 3.78 -9.49
N THR A 173 -10.51 3.91 -8.17
CA THR A 173 -10.51 5.22 -7.50
C THR A 173 -9.16 5.92 -7.66
N MET A 174 -8.05 5.21 -7.46
CA MET A 174 -6.70 5.75 -7.61
C MET A 174 -6.39 6.16 -9.06
N ARG A 175 -6.83 5.37 -10.05
CA ARG A 175 -6.73 5.74 -11.48
C ARG A 175 -7.45 7.05 -11.78
N LYS A 176 -8.66 7.26 -11.23
CA LYS A 176 -9.40 8.53 -11.41
C LYS A 176 -8.64 9.72 -10.82
N VAL A 177 -8.03 9.54 -9.65
CA VAL A 177 -7.18 10.57 -9.03
C VAL A 177 -5.98 10.89 -9.92
N LYS A 178 -5.35 9.86 -10.52
CA LYS A 178 -4.26 10.02 -11.48
C LYS A 178 -4.69 10.80 -12.73
N VAL A 179 -5.79 10.44 -13.39
CA VAL A 179 -6.25 11.11 -14.62
C VAL A 179 -6.58 12.59 -14.37
N LYS A 180 -7.27 12.91 -13.25
CA LYS A 180 -7.57 14.30 -12.88
C LYS A 180 -6.31 15.14 -12.71
N ARG A 181 -5.15 14.53 -12.39
CA ARG A 181 -3.86 15.22 -12.30
C ARG A 181 -3.33 15.59 -13.67
N THR A 182 -3.29 14.66 -14.63
CA THR A 182 -2.78 14.91 -15.99
C THR A 182 -3.54 16.03 -16.69
N SER A 183 -4.86 16.10 -16.50
CA SER A 183 -5.69 17.16 -17.08
C SER A 183 -5.47 18.56 -16.47
N ILE A 184 -4.97 18.65 -15.22
CA ILE A 184 -4.66 19.93 -14.57
C ILE A 184 -3.28 20.42 -14.99
N THR A 185 -2.29 19.53 -15.07
CA THR A 185 -0.93 19.88 -15.49
C THR A 185 -0.92 20.42 -16.93
N ASN A 186 -1.63 19.76 -17.85
CA ASN A 186 -1.76 20.23 -19.23
C ASN A 186 -2.48 21.58 -19.37
N LYS A 187 -3.32 21.97 -18.41
CA LYS A 187 -3.99 23.28 -18.41
C LYS A 187 -3.10 24.41 -17.89
N MET A 188 -2.14 24.14 -17.01
CA MET A 188 -1.18 25.15 -16.54
C MET A 188 -0.12 25.46 -17.60
N ASP A 189 0.33 24.45 -18.35
CA ASP A 189 1.32 24.66 -19.41
C ASP A 189 0.77 25.46 -20.61
N GLN A 190 -0.55 25.43 -20.84
CA GLN A 190 -1.20 26.25 -21.87
C GLN A 190 -1.43 27.72 -21.47
N SER A 191 -1.26 28.08 -20.19
CA SER A 191 -1.46 29.48 -19.74
C SER A 191 -0.18 30.30 -19.71
N PHE A 192 0.99 29.70 -19.98
CA PHE A 192 2.26 30.41 -20.11
C PHE A 192 2.55 30.71 -21.58
N ASN A 193 1.90 31.74 -22.11
CA ASN A 193 2.24 32.28 -23.42
C ASN A 193 3.23 33.46 -23.22
N PRO A 194 4.53 33.32 -23.53
CA PRO A 194 5.54 34.36 -23.21
C PRO A 194 5.45 35.63 -24.08
N LYS A 195 4.40 35.80 -24.90
CA LYS A 195 4.36 36.83 -25.95
C LYS A 195 3.94 38.23 -25.49
N LYS A 196 3.97 38.56 -24.19
CA LYS A 196 3.74 39.93 -23.71
C LYS A 196 4.70 40.33 -22.58
N SER A 197 6.00 40.33 -22.86
CA SER A 197 6.98 41.11 -22.08
C SER A 197 8.06 41.65 -23.01
N LYS A 198 7.67 42.55 -23.90
CA LYS A 198 8.58 43.45 -24.63
C LYS A 198 7.91 44.81 -24.71
N LYS A 199 8.04 45.61 -23.65
CA LYS A 199 8.01 47.09 -23.68
C LYS A 199 8.15 47.63 -22.25
N ALA A 200 9.40 47.82 -21.83
CA ALA A 200 9.81 48.83 -20.84
C ALA A 200 11.34 48.84 -20.77
N VAL A 201 11.99 49.25 -21.87
CA VAL A 201 13.40 49.65 -21.87
C VAL A 201 13.42 51.09 -22.40
N HIS A 202 13.48 52.05 -21.47
CA HIS A 202 13.77 53.49 -21.63
C HIS A 202 13.25 54.17 -20.35
N ARG A 203 13.98 54.95 -19.56
CA ARG A 203 15.22 55.72 -19.69
C ARG A 203 15.88 55.75 -18.30
N ILE A 204 17.19 55.60 -18.22
CA ILE A 204 17.98 56.20 -17.14
C ILE A 204 18.84 57.24 -17.84
N ASN A 205 18.49 58.52 -17.66
CA ASN A 205 19.28 59.63 -18.17
C ASN A 205 20.49 59.80 -17.25
N HIS A 206 21.67 59.81 -17.88
CA HIS A 206 22.89 60.42 -17.36
C HIS A 206 22.61 61.87 -16.95
N HIS A 207 23.06 62.25 -15.76
CA HIS A 207 23.33 63.64 -15.42
C HIS A 207 24.78 63.70 -14.92
N GLU A 208 25.68 63.95 -15.86
CA GLU A 208 26.96 64.60 -15.59
C GLU A 208 26.75 66.12 -15.74
N GLY A 209 27.44 66.91 -14.93
CA GLY A 209 27.71 68.32 -15.24
C GLY A 209 27.51 69.34 -14.11
N MET A 210 28.65 69.75 -13.52
CA MET A 210 29.01 71.11 -13.09
C MET A 210 28.26 71.75 -11.90
N LEU A 211 28.89 71.79 -10.73
CA LEU A 211 29.81 72.88 -10.28
C LEU A 211 30.55 72.44 -9.01
#